data_AF-A0A8H2Y019-F1
#
_entry.id   AF-A0A8H2Y019-F1
#
_cell.length_a   1.000
_cell.length_b   1.000
_cell.length_c   1.000
_cell.angle_alpha   90.00
_cell.angle_beta   90.00
_cell.angle_gamma   90.00
#
_symmetry.space_group_name_H-M   'P 1'
#
loop_
_entity.id
_entity.type
_entity.pdbx_description
1 polymer ?
#
loop_
_entity_poly.entity_id
_entity_poly.type
_entity_poly.pdbx_seq_one_letter_code
_entity_poly.pdbx_strand_id
1 'polypeptide(L)'
;MSVSISQVGPLAIGAYPAILIDEQEKWEFVLQATSLLQMKGLRQYILANFKGELRDNPTVASKLLGLAVKYTEAPNTLKLECLHVLVFLRRAISATEIASLGENATFQVVAIRDRIRMLILTDPSYWTTIHRHHFCIGGPNCQNFIHQGVFNNLKETDPLQEYYQTDASIFELLEDVQICPNCNPVRSDLAATIAQEVLKEEIRRCATGLGLLQVSE
;
A
#
# COMPACT_ATOMS: atom_id res chain seq x y z
N MET A 1 22.37 35.18 -3.62
CA MET A 1 21.98 33.79 -3.28
C MET A 1 21.75 33.06 -4.58
N SER A 2 22.70 32.23 -4.99
CA SER A 2 22.66 31.47 -6.24
C SER A 2 21.88 30.18 -6.03
N VAL A 3 20.72 30.08 -6.66
CA VAL A 3 19.95 28.83 -6.75
C VAL A 3 20.72 27.87 -7.64
N SER A 4 21.22 26.78 -7.05
CA SER A 4 21.84 25.69 -7.80
C SER A 4 20.72 24.86 -8.40
N ILE A 5 20.50 25.02 -9.71
CA ILE A 5 19.60 24.18 -10.49
C ILE A 5 20.33 22.85 -10.70
N SER A 6 19.96 21.82 -9.95
CA SER A 6 20.39 20.45 -10.23
C SER A 6 19.85 20.04 -11.61
N GLN A 7 20.75 19.75 -12.54
CA GLN A 7 20.43 19.36 -13.92
C GLN A 7 19.47 18.16 -13.96
N VAL A 8 18.27 18.39 -14.48
CA VAL A 8 17.37 17.33 -14.95
C VAL A 8 17.69 17.09 -16.42
N GLY A 9 18.83 16.46 -16.68
CA GLY A 9 19.27 16.08 -18.03
C GLY A 9 19.87 14.68 -18.01
N PRO A 10 19.76 13.91 -19.10
CA PRO A 10 20.36 12.59 -19.16
C PRO A 10 21.88 12.71 -18.99
N LEU A 11 22.44 11.93 -18.06
CA LEU A 11 23.88 11.88 -17.75
C LEU A 11 24.73 11.40 -18.95
N ALA A 12 24.09 10.75 -19.93
CA ALA A 12 24.62 10.38 -21.24
C ALA A 12 23.48 10.30 -22.27
N ILE A 13 23.74 10.62 -23.54
CA ILE A 13 22.75 10.47 -24.63
C ILE A 13 22.29 9.00 -24.66
N GLY A 14 20.98 8.76 -24.48
CA GLY A 14 20.37 7.43 -24.45
C GLY A 14 20.26 6.78 -23.07
N ALA A 15 20.79 7.39 -22.01
CA ALA A 15 20.60 6.91 -20.64
C ALA A 15 19.34 7.51 -20.02
N TYR A 16 18.39 6.67 -19.63
CA TYR A 16 17.21 7.11 -18.90
C TYR A 16 17.52 7.37 -17.41
N PRO A 17 16.96 8.43 -16.82
CA PRO A 17 17.18 8.75 -15.41
C PRO A 17 16.53 7.71 -14.49
N ALA A 18 17.14 7.47 -13.33
CA ALA A 18 16.47 6.74 -12.27
C ALA A 18 15.30 7.59 -11.74
N ILE A 19 14.11 7.01 -11.69
CA ILE A 19 12.91 7.66 -11.17
C ILE A 19 12.77 7.25 -9.72
N LEU A 20 13.07 8.14 -8.78
CA LEU A 20 12.97 7.85 -7.35
C LEU A 20 11.61 8.30 -6.82
N ILE A 21 11.03 7.47 -5.94
CA ILE A 21 9.77 7.77 -5.26
C ILE A 21 9.90 9.03 -4.39
N ASP A 22 11.04 9.24 -3.73
CA ASP A 22 11.29 10.44 -2.92
C ASP A 22 11.31 11.72 -3.77
N GLU A 23 11.54 11.61 -5.08
CA GLU A 23 11.50 12.72 -6.03
C GLU A 23 10.13 12.83 -6.74
N GLN A 24 9.07 12.20 -6.21
CA GLN A 24 7.78 12.14 -6.89
C GLN A 24 7.23 13.52 -7.31
N GLU A 25 7.33 14.53 -6.45
CA GLU A 25 6.81 15.88 -6.75
C GLU A 25 7.49 16.49 -7.99
N LYS A 26 8.81 16.27 -8.13
CA LYS A 26 9.56 16.67 -9.32
C LYS A 26 9.07 15.91 -10.56
N TRP A 27 8.83 14.60 -10.44
CA TRP A 27 8.33 13.78 -11.55
C TRP A 27 6.89 14.12 -11.95
N GLU A 28 6.05 14.60 -11.03
CA GLU A 28 4.71 15.11 -11.37
C GLU A 28 4.78 16.29 -12.35
N PHE A 29 5.68 17.26 -12.13
CA PHE A 29 5.87 18.36 -13.08
C PHE A 29 6.36 17.87 -14.45
N VAL A 30 7.26 16.89 -14.48
CA VAL A 30 7.74 16.29 -15.73
C VAL A 30 6.60 15.55 -16.45
N LEU A 31 5.75 14.83 -15.72
CA LEU A 31 4.58 14.16 -16.30
C LEU A 31 3.56 15.16 -16.88
N GLN A 32 3.33 16.30 -16.20
CA GLN A 32 2.48 17.36 -16.72
C GLN A 32 3.05 17.97 -18.01
N ALA A 33 4.35 18.28 -18.03
CA ALA A 33 5.02 18.82 -19.22
C ALA A 33 4.97 17.82 -20.40
N THR A 34 5.23 16.55 -20.13
CA THR A 34 5.17 15.49 -21.16
C THR A 34 3.75 15.22 -21.65
N SER A 35 2.71 15.46 -20.84
CA SER A 35 1.32 15.49 -21.30
C SER A 35 1.06 16.58 -22.31
N LEU A 36 1.48 17.82 -22.03
CA LEU A 36 1.33 18.95 -22.95
C LEU A 36 2.08 18.73 -24.28
N LEU A 37 3.24 18.06 -24.21
CA LEU A 37 4.07 17.75 -25.37
C LEU A 37 3.72 16.40 -26.04
N GLN A 38 2.66 15.73 -25.59
CA GLN A 38 2.20 14.45 -26.13
C GLN A 38 3.26 13.32 -26.13
N MET A 39 4.20 13.36 -25.19
CA MET A 39 5.30 12.40 -25.08
C MET A 39 4.89 11.12 -24.32
N LYS A 40 3.95 10.35 -24.90
CA LYS A 40 3.36 9.15 -24.26
C LYS A 40 4.40 8.14 -23.75
N GLY A 41 5.41 7.83 -24.57
CA GLY A 41 6.45 6.85 -24.21
C GLY A 41 7.26 7.27 -22.98
N LEU A 42 7.51 8.58 -22.80
CA LEU A 42 8.22 9.08 -21.63
C LEU A 42 7.34 9.03 -20.37
N ARG A 43 6.04 9.31 -20.49
CA ARG A 43 5.09 9.14 -19.38
C ARG A 43 5.03 7.69 -18.92
N GLN A 44 4.90 6.76 -19.86
CA GLN A 44 4.89 5.33 -19.56
C GLN A 44 6.21 4.90 -18.90
N TYR A 45 7.35 5.38 -19.38
CA TYR A 45 8.65 5.12 -18.76
C TYR A 45 8.68 5.60 -17.30
N ILE A 46 8.32 6.86 -17.04
CA ILE A 46 8.36 7.44 -15.69
C ILE A 46 7.44 6.65 -14.75
N LEU A 47 6.19 6.43 -15.14
CA LEU A 47 5.18 5.74 -14.33
C LEU A 47 5.52 4.26 -14.08
N ALA A 48 6.27 3.61 -14.98
CA ALA A 48 6.65 2.21 -14.80
C ALA A 48 7.96 1.99 -14.04
N ASN A 49 8.74 3.05 -13.77
CA ASN A 49 10.12 2.92 -13.27
C ASN A 49 10.37 3.64 -11.94
N PHE A 50 9.33 4.00 -11.19
CA PHE A 50 9.49 4.48 -9.82
C PHE A 50 10.23 3.43 -8.97
N LYS A 51 11.33 3.84 -8.34
CA LYS A 51 12.18 3.03 -7.46
C LYS A 51 12.14 3.60 -6.04
N GLY A 52 12.05 2.70 -5.07
CA GLY A 52 12.01 3.01 -3.65
C GLY A 52 11.10 2.03 -2.91
N GLU A 53 11.12 2.09 -1.59
CA GLU A 53 10.22 1.31 -0.75
C GLU A 53 8.94 2.10 -0.50
N LEU A 54 7.80 1.57 -0.97
CA LEU A 54 6.47 2.07 -0.61
C LEU A 54 5.99 1.49 0.73
N ARG A 55 6.62 0.39 1.16
CA ARG A 55 6.26 -0.31 2.40
C ARG A 55 6.43 0.69 3.54
N ASP A 56 5.37 0.85 4.34
CA ASP A 56 5.33 1.69 5.53
C ASP A 56 5.31 3.22 5.28
N ASN A 57 5.05 3.67 4.04
CA ASN A 57 4.84 5.10 3.74
C ASN A 57 3.48 5.37 3.06
N PRO A 58 2.38 5.43 3.83
CA PRO A 58 1.04 5.61 3.26
C PRO A 58 0.83 6.99 2.62
N THR A 59 1.51 8.03 3.11
CA THR A 59 1.45 9.37 2.50
C THR A 59 1.99 9.32 1.07
N VAL A 60 3.16 8.73 0.86
CA VAL A 60 3.76 8.57 -0.46
C VAL A 60 2.90 7.65 -1.35
N ALA A 61 2.40 6.54 -0.83
CA ALA A 61 1.50 5.66 -1.57
C ALA A 61 0.23 6.40 -2.03
N SER A 62 -0.34 7.27 -1.20
CA SER A 62 -1.52 8.07 -1.55
C SER A 62 -1.24 9.06 -2.67
N LYS A 63 -0.11 9.77 -2.60
CA LYS A 63 0.33 10.70 -3.65
C LYS A 63 0.57 9.95 -4.95
N LEU A 64 1.26 8.81 -4.90
CA LEU A 64 1.65 8.05 -6.08
C LEU A 64 0.45 7.39 -6.76
N LEU A 65 -0.51 6.88 -5.98
CA LEU A 65 -1.78 6.40 -6.51
C LEU A 65 -2.59 7.54 -7.14
N GLY A 66 -2.72 8.67 -6.43
CA GLY A 66 -3.40 9.87 -6.93
C GLY A 66 -2.79 10.40 -8.23
N LEU A 67 -1.47 10.29 -8.39
CA LEU A 67 -0.78 10.58 -9.63
C LEU A 67 -1.10 9.53 -10.70
N ALA A 68 -0.94 8.24 -10.39
CA ALA A 68 -1.13 7.13 -11.33
C ALA A 68 -2.55 7.06 -11.91
N VAL A 69 -3.59 7.43 -11.15
CA VAL A 69 -4.98 7.43 -11.68
C VAL A 69 -5.23 8.53 -12.71
N LYS A 70 -4.42 9.61 -12.74
CA LYS A 70 -4.54 10.69 -13.73
C LYS A 70 -4.03 10.28 -15.12
N TYR A 71 -3.20 9.24 -15.21
CA TYR A 71 -2.55 8.82 -16.44
C TYR A 71 -2.98 7.41 -16.84
N THR A 72 -3.51 7.27 -18.05
CA THR A 72 -3.93 5.96 -18.57
C THR A 72 -2.74 5.04 -18.86
N GLU A 73 -1.53 5.60 -18.98
CA GLU A 73 -0.30 4.83 -19.18
C GLU A 73 0.28 4.23 -17.89
N ALA A 74 -0.27 4.57 -16.72
CA ALA A 74 0.22 4.06 -15.45
C ALA A 74 -0.06 2.55 -15.34
N PRO A 75 0.97 1.72 -15.06
CA PRO A 75 0.78 0.28 -15.00
C PRO A 75 -0.08 -0.12 -13.79
N ASN A 76 -0.87 -1.18 -13.96
CA ASN A 76 -1.69 -1.73 -12.88
C ASN A 76 -0.84 -2.18 -11.68
N THR A 77 0.41 -2.60 -11.90
CA THR A 77 1.33 -3.02 -10.83
C THR A 77 1.60 -1.88 -9.85
N LEU A 78 1.89 -0.67 -10.35
CA LEU A 78 2.10 0.51 -9.51
C LEU A 78 0.87 0.83 -8.66
N LYS A 79 -0.32 0.81 -9.29
CA LYS A 79 -1.59 1.07 -8.60
C LYS A 79 -1.85 0.03 -7.50
N LEU A 80 -1.60 -1.25 -7.80
CA LEU A 80 -1.74 -2.35 -6.85
C LEU A 80 -0.78 -2.22 -5.67
N GLU A 81 0.49 -1.88 -5.90
CA GLU A 81 1.45 -1.66 -4.82
C GLU A 81 1.01 -0.55 -3.87
N CYS A 82 0.54 0.59 -4.41
CA CYS A 82 -0.01 1.67 -3.58
C CYS A 82 -1.26 1.23 -2.83
N LEU A 83 -2.17 0.50 -3.50
CA LEU A 83 -3.38 -0.04 -2.87
C LEU A 83 -3.06 -0.97 -1.71
N HIS A 84 -2.07 -1.86 -1.83
CA HIS A 84 -1.71 -2.77 -0.74
C HIS A 84 -1.29 -2.01 0.52
N VAL A 85 -0.57 -0.90 0.38
CA VAL A 85 -0.19 -0.05 1.52
C VAL A 85 -1.43 0.58 2.14
N LEU A 86 -2.27 1.24 1.33
CA LEU A 86 -3.41 2.03 1.82
C LEU A 86 -4.55 1.17 2.38
N VAL A 87 -4.81 0.01 1.78
CA VAL A 87 -5.88 -0.91 2.18
C VAL A 87 -5.54 -1.61 3.50
N PHE A 88 -4.28 -1.96 3.72
CA PHE A 88 -3.85 -2.61 4.96
C PHE A 88 -3.47 -1.63 6.07
N LEU A 89 -3.58 -0.32 5.83
CA LEU A 89 -3.37 0.71 6.85
C LEU A 89 -4.40 0.54 7.97
N ARG A 90 -3.93 0.60 9.23
CA ARG A 90 -4.79 0.48 10.40
C ARG A 90 -5.69 1.71 10.57
N ARG A 91 -5.09 2.90 10.55
CA ARG A 91 -5.80 4.16 10.74
C ARG A 91 -6.75 4.52 9.60
N ALA A 92 -7.59 5.52 9.80
CA ALA A 92 -8.36 6.13 8.73
C ALA A 92 -7.44 6.77 7.66
N ILE A 93 -7.95 6.90 6.43
CA ILE A 93 -7.28 7.71 5.41
C ILE A 93 -7.33 9.17 5.88
N SER A 94 -6.17 9.81 6.01
CA SER A 94 -6.06 11.16 6.57
C SER A 94 -6.51 12.21 5.56
N ALA A 95 -6.80 13.42 6.03
CA ALA A 95 -7.19 14.53 5.16
C ALA A 95 -6.14 14.85 4.07
N THR A 96 -4.85 14.69 4.38
CA THR A 96 -3.76 14.92 3.41
C THR A 96 -3.71 13.84 2.33
N GLU A 97 -3.99 12.59 2.69
CA GLU A 97 -4.09 11.47 1.76
C GLU A 97 -5.33 11.62 0.87
N ILE A 98 -6.47 12.01 1.43
CA ILE A 98 -7.70 12.31 0.67
C ILE A 98 -7.43 13.41 -0.36
N ALA A 99 -6.76 14.49 0.04
CA ALA A 99 -6.41 15.58 -0.87
C ALA A 99 -5.48 15.12 -2.01
N SER A 100 -4.57 14.19 -1.72
CA SER A 100 -3.62 13.66 -2.71
C SER A 100 -4.26 12.68 -3.69
N LEU A 101 -5.16 11.82 -3.20
CA LEU A 101 -5.90 10.83 -3.99
C LEU A 101 -6.97 11.47 -4.88
N GLY A 102 -7.64 12.51 -4.37
CA GLY A 102 -8.88 13.04 -4.96
C GLY A 102 -10.10 12.18 -4.59
N GLU A 103 -11.29 12.72 -4.86
CA GLU A 103 -12.57 12.16 -4.40
C GLU A 103 -12.80 10.72 -4.87
N ASN A 104 -12.67 10.46 -6.17
CA ASN A 104 -12.97 9.15 -6.75
C ASN A 104 -12.00 8.05 -6.25
N ALA A 105 -10.69 8.32 -6.28
CA ALA A 105 -9.71 7.34 -5.81
C ALA A 105 -9.82 7.11 -4.29
N THR A 106 -10.13 8.15 -3.51
CA THR A 106 -10.42 8.01 -2.08
C THR A 106 -11.60 7.07 -1.84
N PHE A 107 -12.71 7.29 -2.53
CA PHE A 107 -13.89 6.43 -2.42
C PHE A 107 -13.55 4.97 -2.76
N GLN A 108 -12.80 4.74 -3.84
CA GLN A 108 -12.40 3.41 -4.26
C GLN A 108 -11.50 2.72 -3.21
N VAL A 109 -10.49 3.43 -2.68
CA VAL A 109 -9.60 2.92 -1.63
C VAL A 109 -10.40 2.55 -0.37
N VAL A 110 -11.30 3.42 0.08
CA VAL A 110 -12.14 3.17 1.26
C VAL A 110 -13.06 1.97 1.04
N ALA A 111 -13.72 1.88 -0.12
CA ALA A 111 -14.60 0.75 -0.44
C ALA A 111 -13.85 -0.59 -0.48
N ILE A 112 -12.66 -0.63 -1.10
CA ILE A 112 -11.80 -1.83 -1.11
C ILE A 112 -11.38 -2.18 0.31
N ARG A 113 -10.98 -1.18 1.09
CA ARG A 113 -10.55 -1.37 2.48
C ARG A 113 -11.66 -1.97 3.33
N ASP A 114 -12.85 -1.42 3.29
CA ASP A 114 -13.99 -1.91 4.06
C ASP A 114 -14.36 -3.33 3.65
N ARG A 115 -14.30 -3.64 2.35
CA ARG A 115 -14.49 -5.00 1.84
C ARG A 115 -13.47 -5.99 2.42
N ILE A 116 -12.18 -5.64 2.41
CA ILE A 116 -11.11 -6.48 2.95
C ILE A 116 -11.28 -6.69 4.46
N ARG A 117 -11.56 -5.62 5.21
CA ARG A 117 -11.80 -5.71 6.65
C ARG A 117 -13.01 -6.60 6.97
N MET A 118 -14.11 -6.45 6.22
CA MET A 118 -15.28 -7.31 6.37
C MET A 118 -14.99 -8.78 6.07
N LEU A 119 -14.19 -9.08 5.04
CA LEU A 119 -13.81 -10.45 4.73
C LEU A 119 -13.02 -11.09 5.86
N ILE A 120 -12.02 -10.38 6.41
CA ILE A 120 -11.24 -10.87 7.55
C ILE A 120 -12.15 -11.14 8.77
N LEU A 121 -13.14 -10.29 9.02
CA LEU A 121 -14.04 -10.42 10.17
C LEU A 121 -15.09 -11.52 10.01
N THR A 122 -15.56 -11.79 8.79
CA THR A 122 -16.74 -12.65 8.55
C THR A 122 -16.42 -14.04 8.03
N ASP A 123 -15.27 -14.24 7.38
CA ASP A 123 -14.95 -15.51 6.73
C ASP A 123 -13.83 -16.24 7.50
N PRO A 124 -14.16 -17.37 8.18
CA PRO A 124 -13.22 -18.16 8.95
C PRO A 124 -12.05 -18.74 8.13
N SER A 125 -12.23 -18.91 6.82
CA SER A 125 -11.23 -19.53 5.95
C SER A 125 -9.93 -18.69 5.89
N TYR A 126 -10.03 -17.36 5.98
CA TYR A 126 -8.86 -16.48 6.00
C TYR A 126 -7.93 -16.77 7.19
N TRP A 127 -8.49 -17.11 8.35
CA TRP A 127 -7.71 -17.39 9.56
C TRP A 127 -6.96 -18.72 9.49
N THR A 128 -7.37 -19.64 8.62
CA THR A 128 -6.67 -20.92 8.42
C THR A 128 -5.32 -20.78 7.71
N THR A 129 -5.08 -19.63 7.07
CA THR A 129 -3.84 -19.31 6.33
C THR A 129 -2.72 -18.75 7.21
N ILE A 130 -3.02 -18.34 8.45
CA ILE A 130 -1.98 -18.01 9.42
C ILE A 130 -1.37 -19.29 9.92
N HIS A 131 -0.12 -19.52 9.54
CA HIS A 131 0.65 -20.63 10.05
C HIS A 131 1.42 -20.22 11.30
N ARG A 132 1.78 -21.23 12.09
CA ARG A 132 2.67 -21.06 13.23
C ARG A 132 4.10 -21.20 12.75
N HIS A 133 5.05 -20.65 13.51
CA HIS A 133 6.45 -20.98 13.30
C HIS A 133 6.67 -22.50 13.39
N HIS A 134 7.56 -23.05 12.56
CA HIS A 134 7.82 -24.49 12.48
C HIS A 134 8.27 -25.09 13.83
N PHE A 135 8.94 -24.30 14.67
CA PHE A 135 9.35 -24.68 16.03
C PHE A 135 8.40 -24.18 17.13
N CYS A 136 7.14 -23.89 16.81
CA CYS A 136 6.19 -23.38 17.79
C CYS A 136 5.94 -24.39 18.92
N ILE A 137 6.25 -23.99 20.14
CA ILE A 137 5.98 -24.76 21.36
C ILE A 137 4.64 -24.42 22.00
N GLY A 138 4.08 -23.23 21.70
CA GLY A 138 2.81 -22.76 22.27
C GLY A 138 1.56 -23.34 21.59
N GLY A 139 1.73 -24.24 20.62
CA GLY A 139 0.61 -24.93 19.99
C GLY A 139 -0.39 -23.98 19.32
N PRO A 140 -1.70 -24.32 19.31
CA PRO A 140 -2.76 -23.49 18.74
C PRO A 140 -2.92 -22.13 19.43
N ASN A 141 -2.47 -21.98 20.68
CA ASN A 141 -2.64 -20.72 21.42
C ASN A 141 -1.87 -19.57 20.77
N CYS A 142 -0.65 -19.80 20.28
CA CYS A 142 0.10 -18.75 19.55
C CYS A 142 -0.65 -18.28 18.30
N GLN A 143 -1.31 -19.19 17.58
CA GLN A 143 -2.11 -18.83 16.42
C GLN A 143 -3.31 -17.99 16.84
N ASN A 144 -4.01 -18.37 17.92
CA ASN A 144 -5.13 -17.61 18.46
C ASN A 144 -4.71 -16.19 18.90
N PHE A 145 -3.55 -16.02 19.53
CA PHE A 145 -3.04 -14.70 19.92
C PHE A 145 -2.68 -13.84 18.72
N ILE A 146 -2.09 -14.42 17.68
CA ILE A 146 -1.84 -13.71 16.41
C ILE A 146 -3.18 -13.27 15.79
N HIS A 147 -4.19 -14.15 15.77
CA HIS A 147 -5.52 -13.81 15.26
C HIS A 147 -6.15 -12.67 16.05
N GLN A 148 -6.09 -12.73 17.39
CA GLN A 148 -6.59 -11.69 18.28
C GLN A 148 -5.86 -10.36 18.06
N GLY A 149 -4.54 -10.38 17.83
CA GLY A 149 -3.76 -9.18 17.50
C GLY A 149 -4.28 -8.49 16.24
N VAL A 150 -4.48 -9.24 15.14
CA VAL A 150 -5.04 -8.69 13.90
C VAL A 150 -6.47 -8.17 14.12
N PHE A 151 -7.28 -8.93 14.86
CA PHE A 151 -8.66 -8.53 15.17
C PHE A 151 -8.75 -7.26 16.02
N ASN A 152 -7.83 -7.09 16.97
CA ASN A 152 -7.73 -5.87 17.78
C ASN A 152 -7.31 -4.68 16.90
N ASN A 153 -6.32 -4.86 16.01
CA ASN A 153 -5.91 -3.83 15.07
C ASN A 153 -7.07 -3.39 14.14
N LEU A 154 -7.98 -4.30 13.77
CA LEU A 154 -9.18 -3.96 12.99
C LEU A 154 -10.22 -3.17 13.80
N LYS A 155 -10.32 -3.42 15.11
CA LYS A 155 -11.24 -2.74 16.01
C LYS A 155 -10.75 -1.37 16.46
N GLU A 156 -9.44 -1.19 16.57
CA GLU A 156 -8.77 0.06 16.93
C GLU A 156 -8.81 1.09 15.79
N THR A 157 -10.02 1.39 15.30
CA THR A 157 -10.29 2.57 14.48
C THR A 157 -11.16 3.52 15.30
N ASP A 158 -10.66 3.99 16.45
CA ASP A 158 -11.35 5.04 17.19
C ASP A 158 -11.10 6.38 16.47
N PRO A 159 -12.12 7.00 15.83
CA PRO A 159 -11.97 8.27 15.14
C PRO A 159 -11.56 9.40 16.09
N LEU A 160 -11.69 9.25 17.41
CA LEU A 160 -11.31 10.26 18.40
C LEU A 160 -9.82 10.19 18.79
N GLN A 161 -9.10 9.14 18.37
CA GLN A 161 -7.67 8.96 18.67
C GLN A 161 -6.76 9.08 17.45
N GLU A 162 -7.21 9.74 16.38
CA GLU A 162 -6.46 9.89 15.12
C GLU A 162 -5.02 10.40 15.33
N TYR A 163 -4.77 11.23 16.35
CA TYR A 163 -3.44 11.75 16.71
C TYR A 163 -2.45 10.72 17.26
N TYR A 164 -2.93 9.58 17.77
CA TYR A 164 -2.10 8.53 18.37
C TYR A 164 -2.03 7.26 17.51
N GLN A 165 -2.69 7.26 16.36
CA GLN A 165 -2.69 6.11 15.46
C GLN A 165 -1.42 6.12 14.61
N THR A 166 -0.73 4.98 14.59
CA THR A 166 0.48 4.79 13.79
C THR A 166 0.12 4.49 12.33
N ASP A 167 1.07 4.73 11.43
CA ASP A 167 1.01 4.33 10.03
C ASP A 167 1.16 2.81 9.82
N ALA A 168 1.01 2.04 10.90
CA ALA A 168 1.20 0.60 10.93
C ALA A 168 0.13 -0.15 10.13
N SER A 169 0.54 -1.30 9.61
CA SER A 169 -0.39 -2.25 9.02
C SER A 169 -1.30 -2.89 10.07
N ILE A 170 -2.48 -3.36 9.65
CA ILE A 170 -3.34 -4.25 10.45
C ILE A 170 -2.64 -5.57 10.81
N PHE A 171 -1.58 -5.95 10.09
CA PHE A 171 -0.79 -7.16 10.36
C PHE A 171 0.42 -6.91 11.26
N GLU A 172 0.71 -5.65 11.59
CA GLU A 172 1.83 -5.32 12.46
C GLU A 172 1.41 -5.47 13.93
N LEU A 173 1.85 -6.56 14.55
CA LEU A 173 1.45 -6.90 15.92
C LEU A 173 2.52 -6.42 16.91
N LEU A 174 2.11 -5.87 18.04
CA LEU A 174 3.02 -5.58 19.15
C LEU A 174 3.49 -6.88 19.81
N GLU A 175 4.62 -6.82 20.53
CA GLU A 175 5.14 -8.00 21.23
C GLU A 175 4.14 -8.47 22.29
N ASP A 176 3.95 -9.78 22.36
CA ASP A 176 3.05 -10.39 23.31
C ASP A 176 3.74 -11.56 24.02
N VAL A 177 3.85 -11.44 25.35
CA VAL A 177 4.44 -12.46 26.23
C VAL A 177 3.69 -13.80 26.22
N GLN A 178 2.44 -13.79 25.74
CA GLN A 178 1.61 -14.99 25.59
C GLN A 178 1.96 -15.78 24.31
N ILE A 179 2.66 -15.16 23.36
CA ILE A 179 3.20 -15.83 22.17
C ILE A 179 4.56 -16.44 22.52
N CYS A 180 4.78 -17.70 22.11
CA CYS A 180 6.02 -18.40 22.42
C CYS A 180 7.25 -17.71 21.77
N PRO A 181 8.47 -17.92 22.32
CA PRO A 181 9.69 -17.24 21.85
C PRO A 181 10.04 -17.46 20.37
N ASN A 182 9.51 -18.52 19.74
CA ASN A 182 9.73 -18.81 18.33
C ASN A 182 8.73 -18.08 17.41
N CYS A 183 7.49 -17.87 17.87
CA CYS A 183 6.47 -17.18 17.09
C CYS A 183 6.51 -15.67 17.31
N ASN A 184 6.89 -15.21 18.51
CA ASN A 184 6.82 -13.79 18.88
C ASN A 184 7.67 -12.91 17.95
N PRO A 185 8.93 -13.24 17.62
CA PRO A 185 9.76 -12.39 16.75
C PRO A 185 9.25 -12.24 15.31
N VAL A 186 8.53 -13.25 14.81
CA VAL A 186 8.04 -13.31 13.42
C VAL A 186 6.52 -13.13 13.33
N ARG A 187 5.85 -12.76 14.42
CA ARG A 187 4.38 -12.71 14.51
C ARG A 187 3.73 -11.82 13.45
N SER A 188 4.35 -10.69 13.10
CA SER A 188 3.82 -9.78 12.07
C SER A 188 3.96 -10.39 10.68
N ASP A 189 5.05 -11.12 10.41
CA ASP A 189 5.22 -11.86 9.16
C ASP A 189 4.21 -13.02 9.07
N LEU A 190 4.01 -13.75 10.19
CA LEU A 190 2.99 -14.81 10.29
C LEU A 190 1.57 -14.25 10.13
N ALA A 191 1.28 -13.06 10.65
CA ALA A 191 -0.01 -12.39 10.42
C ALA A 191 -0.15 -11.95 8.96
N ALA A 192 0.93 -11.45 8.36
CA ALA A 192 0.98 -10.99 6.99
C ALA A 192 0.95 -12.13 5.96
N THR A 193 1.09 -13.41 6.34
CA THR A 193 0.88 -14.52 5.39
C THR A 193 -0.55 -14.55 4.85
N ILE A 194 -1.55 -14.06 5.61
CA ILE A 194 -2.93 -13.85 5.10
C ILE A 194 -2.91 -12.93 3.88
N ALA A 195 -2.08 -11.88 3.93
CA ALA A 195 -2.08 -10.83 2.93
C ALA A 195 -1.54 -11.31 1.58
N GLN A 196 -0.74 -12.38 1.52
CA GLN A 196 0.15 -12.51 0.37
C GLN A 196 -0.53 -12.89 -0.94
N GLU A 197 -1.61 -13.69 -0.93
CA GLU A 197 -2.27 -14.13 -2.16
C GLU A 197 -3.77 -13.86 -2.18
N VAL A 198 -4.52 -14.31 -1.17
CA VAL A 198 -5.99 -14.24 -1.20
C VAL A 198 -6.49 -12.79 -1.08
N LEU A 199 -5.98 -12.04 -0.11
CA LEU A 199 -6.40 -10.63 0.05
C LEU A 199 -5.87 -9.74 -1.05
N LYS A 200 -4.66 -9.99 -1.58
CA LYS A 200 -4.15 -9.24 -2.74
C LYS A 200 -4.97 -9.50 -4.00
N GLU A 201 -5.41 -10.75 -4.22
CA GLU A 201 -6.33 -11.06 -5.32
C GLU A 201 -7.68 -10.40 -5.12
N GLU A 202 -8.22 -10.37 -3.90
CA GLU A 202 -9.46 -9.64 -3.63
C GLU A 202 -9.30 -8.13 -3.85
N ILE A 203 -8.19 -7.54 -3.44
CA ILE A 203 -7.87 -6.13 -3.71
C ILE A 203 -7.86 -5.88 -5.21
N ARG A 204 -7.18 -6.73 -5.98
CA ARG A 204 -7.14 -6.65 -7.44
C ARG A 204 -8.54 -6.74 -8.04
N ARG A 205 -9.33 -7.74 -7.62
CA ARG A 205 -10.72 -7.94 -8.08
C ARG A 205 -11.58 -6.71 -7.83
N CYS A 206 -11.55 -6.17 -6.61
CA CYS A 206 -12.31 -4.97 -6.25
C CYS A 206 -11.82 -3.75 -7.03
N ALA A 207 -10.51 -3.55 -7.16
CA ALA A 207 -9.93 -2.43 -7.89
C ALA A 207 -10.27 -2.46 -9.40
N THR A 208 -10.32 -3.65 -10.01
CA THR A 208 -10.82 -3.81 -11.38
C THR A 208 -12.32 -3.52 -11.47
N GLY A 209 -13.13 -4.08 -10.58
CA GLY A 209 -14.59 -3.87 -10.56
C GLY A 209 -15.00 -2.42 -10.33
N LEU A 210 -14.18 -1.65 -9.61
CA LEU A 210 -14.36 -0.22 -9.37
C LEU A 210 -13.74 0.66 -10.47
N GLY A 211 -13.08 0.08 -11.48
CA GLY A 211 -12.47 0.82 -12.60
C GLY A 211 -11.15 1.53 -12.28
N LEU A 212 -10.49 1.19 -11.17
CA LEU A 212 -9.18 1.75 -10.80
C LEU A 212 -8.04 1.07 -11.57
N LEU A 213 -8.18 -0.23 -11.85
CA LEU A 213 -7.29 -1.00 -12.72
C LEU A 213 -7.89 -1.16 -14.12
N GLN A 214 -7.04 -1.23 -15.13
CA GLN A 214 -7.44 -1.59 -16.48
C GLN A 214 -7.65 -3.10 -16.58
N VAL A 215 -8.73 -3.52 -17.24
CA VAL A 215 -8.91 -4.93 -17.61
C VAL A 215 -7.86 -5.25 -18.67
N SER A 216 -6.96 -6.20 -18.39
CA SER A 216 -6.05 -6.71 -19.40
C SER A 216 -6.88 -7.43 -20.46
N GLU A 217 -6.89 -6.89 -21.69
CA GLU A 217 -7.45 -7.56 -22.88
C GLU A 217 -6.65 -8.82 -23.23
#